data_AF-A0A948VFM1-F1
#
_entry.id   AF-A0A948VFM1-F1
#
_cell.length_a   1.000
_cell.length_b   1.000
_cell.length_c   1.000
_cell.angle_alpha   90.00
_cell.angle_beta   90.00
_cell.angle_gamma   90.00
#
_symmetry.space_group_name_H-M   'P 1'
#
loop_
_entity.id
_entity.type
_entity.pdbx_description
1 polymer ?
#
loop_
_entity_poly.entity_id
_entity_poly.type
_entity_poly.pdbx_seq_one_letter_code
_entity_poly.pdbx_strand_id
1 'polypeptide(L)'
;MSKEITQAKKLMVARLYFEGLSYDEIARKTGIAKGSVAAIVEDLKEGRLPQFEHLTELLNELRDMVVALRKSKMSSTEAVYLFTIARRLISLGVEPSLLESWVGMCRSVPEEEFPRSQIIQAATRLTKIEREGTSYD
;
A
#
# COMPACT_ATOMS: atom_id res chain seq x y z
N MET A 1 -3.64 7.06 42.55
CA MET A 1 -2.34 6.47 42.17
C MET A 1 -2.47 5.86 40.80
N SER A 2 -1.90 6.51 39.78
CA SER A 2 -1.83 5.99 38.40
C SER A 2 -0.96 4.74 38.42
N LYS A 3 -1.53 3.57 38.09
CA LYS A 3 -0.74 2.34 37.90
C LYS A 3 0.24 2.59 36.76
N GLU A 4 1.53 2.45 37.07
CA GLU A 4 2.59 2.56 36.07
C GLU A 4 2.36 1.54 34.95
N ILE A 5 2.41 1.99 33.70
CA ILE A 5 2.17 1.12 32.54
C ILE A 5 3.43 0.34 32.26
N THR A 6 3.31 -1.00 32.31
CA THR A 6 4.43 -1.91 32.07
C THR A 6 5.01 -1.76 30.68
N GLN A 7 6.30 -2.06 30.53
CA GLN A 7 6.98 -2.02 29.22
C GLN A 7 6.29 -2.91 28.18
N ALA A 8 5.82 -4.09 28.58
CA ALA A 8 5.07 -4.98 27.70
C ALA A 8 3.80 -4.32 27.13
N LYS A 9 3.08 -3.53 27.94
CA LYS A 9 1.91 -2.78 27.47
C LYS A 9 2.30 -1.66 26.50
N LYS A 10 3.40 -0.95 26.75
CA LYS A 10 3.91 0.08 25.83
C LYS A 10 4.26 -0.52 24.46
N LEU A 11 4.94 -1.67 24.44
CA LEU A 11 5.26 -2.39 23.21
C LEU A 11 4.00 -2.89 22.48
N MET A 12 2.98 -3.35 23.23
CA MET A 12 1.69 -3.73 22.63
C MET A 12 0.98 -2.54 21.98
N VAL A 13 0.99 -1.37 22.61
CA VAL A 13 0.46 -0.13 22.02
C VAL A 13 1.20 0.23 20.73
N ALA A 14 2.54 0.20 20.75
CA ALA A 14 3.36 0.50 19.57
C ALA A 14 3.04 -0.46 18.41
N ARG A 15 2.96 -1.76 18.67
CA ARG A 15 2.56 -2.75 17.66
C ARG A 15 1.20 -2.42 17.05
N LEU A 16 0.18 -2.19 17.88
CA LEU A 16 -1.18 -1.93 17.39
C LEU A 16 -1.27 -0.59 16.63
N TYR A 17 -0.45 0.40 17.02
CA TYR A 17 -0.28 1.62 16.25
C TYR A 17 0.24 1.30 14.84
N PHE A 18 1.34 0.55 14.70
CA PHE A 18 1.84 0.15 13.37
C PHE A 18 0.86 -0.67 12.55
N GLU A 19 0.02 -1.47 13.20
CA GLU A 19 -0.98 -2.30 12.54
C GLU A 19 -2.13 -1.52 11.90
N GLY A 20 -2.23 -0.20 12.09
CA GLY A 20 -3.34 0.53 11.51
C GLY A 20 -4.28 1.23 12.45
N LEU A 21 -4.26 0.88 13.74
CA LEU A 21 -5.40 1.10 14.60
C LEU A 21 -5.47 2.54 15.13
N SER A 22 -6.70 3.01 15.28
CA SER A 22 -7.01 4.26 15.98
C SER A 22 -6.73 4.15 17.47
N TYR A 23 -6.54 5.30 18.14
CA TYR A 23 -6.26 5.31 19.58
C TYR A 23 -7.40 4.69 20.39
N ASP A 24 -8.65 4.82 19.94
CA ASP A 24 -9.81 4.21 20.56
C ASP A 24 -9.79 2.68 20.43
N GLU A 25 -9.43 2.15 19.26
CA GLU A 25 -9.26 0.71 19.05
C GLU A 25 -8.13 0.14 19.90
N ILE A 26 -7.01 0.85 20.00
CA ILE A 26 -5.87 0.45 20.83
C ILE A 26 -6.26 0.45 22.30
N ALA A 27 -6.90 1.51 22.79
CA ALA A 27 -7.37 1.61 24.17
C ALA A 27 -8.30 0.43 24.53
N ARG A 28 -9.26 0.14 23.65
CA ARG A 28 -10.18 -1.01 23.80
C ARG A 28 -9.45 -2.36 23.81
N LYS A 29 -8.42 -2.55 22.98
CA LYS A 29 -7.66 -3.81 22.89
C LYS A 29 -6.67 -4.02 24.04
N THR A 30 -6.15 -2.95 24.61
CA THR A 30 -5.10 -3.00 25.65
C THR A 30 -5.64 -2.78 27.06
N GLY A 31 -6.88 -2.28 27.19
CA GLY A 31 -7.51 -1.96 28.45
C GLY A 31 -6.87 -0.76 29.18
N ILE A 32 -6.17 0.12 28.45
CA ILE A 32 -5.60 1.35 29.00
C ILE A 32 -6.41 2.57 28.52
N ALA A 33 -6.32 3.68 29.26
CA ALA A 33 -7.01 4.91 28.89
C ALA A 33 -6.47 5.48 27.56
N LYS A 34 -7.35 6.09 26.75
CA LYS A 34 -6.98 6.73 25.48
C LYS A 34 -5.86 7.77 25.65
N GLY A 35 -5.89 8.56 26.72
CA GLY A 35 -4.82 9.52 27.03
C GLY A 35 -3.46 8.85 27.25
N SER A 36 -3.44 7.66 27.86
CA SER A 36 -2.22 6.86 28.00
C SER A 36 -1.74 6.29 26.67
N VAL A 37 -2.66 5.87 25.78
CA VAL A 37 -2.30 5.50 24.41
C VAL A 37 -1.64 6.67 23.69
N ALA A 38 -2.24 7.86 23.77
CA ALA A 38 -1.70 9.07 23.14
C ALA A 38 -0.28 9.39 23.65
N ALA A 39 -0.08 9.36 24.97
CA ALA A 39 1.24 9.60 25.57
C ALA A 39 2.29 8.57 25.11
N ILE A 40 1.95 7.29 25.04
CA ILE A 40 2.87 6.23 24.58
C ILE A 40 3.20 6.39 23.09
N VAL A 41 2.22 6.78 22.26
CA VAL A 41 2.46 7.02 20.84
C VAL A 41 3.33 8.27 20.63
N GLU A 42 3.18 9.28 21.49
CA GLU A 42 4.03 10.46 21.46
C GLU A 42 5.48 10.11 21.83
N ASP A 43 5.68 9.34 22.91
CA ASP A 43 6.99 8.77 23.26
C ASP A 43 7.58 7.92 22.12
N LEU A 44 6.75 7.21 21.37
CA LEU A 44 7.17 6.39 20.23
C LEU A 44 7.67 7.27 19.08
N LYS A 45 6.94 8.33 18.75
CA LYS A 45 7.27 9.27 17.67
C LYS A 45 8.51 10.10 17.96
N GLU A 46 8.75 10.42 19.22
CA GLU A 46 9.91 11.19 19.66
C GLU A 46 11.11 10.30 20.01
N GLY A 47 11.03 8.99 19.74
CA GLY A 47 12.14 8.05 19.97
C GLY A 47 12.44 7.78 21.45
N ARG A 48 11.57 8.23 22.38
CA ARG A 48 11.70 8.02 23.82
C ARG A 48 11.39 6.59 24.26
N LEU A 49 10.86 5.76 23.37
CA LEU A 49 10.84 4.31 23.53
C LEU A 49 12.18 3.74 23.03
N PRO A 50 13.05 3.22 23.92
CA PRO A 50 14.41 2.82 23.54
C PRO A 50 14.49 1.80 22.41
N GLN A 51 13.43 1.01 22.21
CA GLN A 51 13.37 0.02 21.13
C GLN A 51 13.17 0.65 19.74
N PHE A 52 12.83 1.93 19.65
CA PHE A 52 12.44 2.63 18.43
C PHE A 52 13.16 3.97 18.22
N GLU A 53 14.19 4.28 19.02
CA GLU A 53 14.91 5.57 19.00
C GLU A 53 15.37 6.01 17.60
N HIS A 54 15.78 5.05 16.75
CA HIS A 54 16.30 5.33 15.40
C HIS A 54 15.26 5.23 14.28
N LEU A 55 13.97 5.07 14.60
CA LEU A 55 12.94 4.82 13.59
C LEU A 55 12.05 6.04 13.34
N THR A 56 12.16 7.11 14.13
CA THR A 56 11.22 8.24 14.21
C THR A 56 10.73 8.80 12.87
N GLU A 57 11.62 9.01 11.90
CA GLU A 57 11.29 9.51 10.56
C GLU A 57 10.47 8.49 9.75
N LEU A 58 10.86 7.21 9.78
CA LEU A 58 10.19 6.13 9.05
C LEU A 58 8.82 5.78 9.64
N LEU A 59 8.60 6.04 10.93
CA LEU A 59 7.39 5.63 11.65
C LEU A 59 6.13 6.24 11.04
N ASN A 60 6.15 7.54 10.73
CA ASN A 60 4.96 8.24 10.26
C ASN A 60 4.63 7.85 8.81
N GLU A 61 5.63 7.77 7.94
CA GLU A 61 5.43 7.37 6.54
C GLU A 61 4.87 5.94 6.43
N LEU A 62 5.46 4.98 7.16
CA LEU A 62 4.98 3.61 7.20
C LEU A 62 3.57 3.52 7.79
N ARG A 63 3.31 4.30 8.84
CA ARG A 63 1.99 4.36 9.47
C ARG A 63 0.93 4.83 8.48
N ASP A 64 1.19 5.92 7.76
CA ASP A 64 0.25 6.50 6.80
C ASP A 64 -0.05 5.53 5.66
N MET A 65 0.98 4.84 5.16
CA MET A 65 0.82 3.77 4.17
C MET A 65 -0.09 2.65 4.69
N VAL A 66 0.14 2.15 5.92
CA VAL A 66 -0.70 1.09 6.51
C VAL A 66 -2.13 1.58 6.76
N VAL A 67 -2.34 2.83 7.18
CA VAL A 67 -3.69 3.41 7.29
C VAL A 67 -4.39 3.41 5.94
N ALA A 68 -3.71 3.86 4.88
CA ALA A 68 -4.26 3.92 3.54
C ALA A 68 -4.67 2.52 3.05
N LEU A 69 -3.79 1.52 3.20
CA LEU A 69 -4.07 0.13 2.84
C LEU A 69 -5.31 -0.41 3.55
N ARG A 70 -5.43 -0.17 4.87
CA ARG A 70 -6.60 -0.62 5.65
C ARG A 70 -7.88 0.05 5.24
N LYS A 71 -7.86 1.37 5.01
CA LYS A 71 -9.04 2.10 4.52
C LYS A 71 -9.51 1.55 3.17
N SER A 72 -8.57 1.16 2.32
CA SER A 72 -8.81 0.52 1.03
C SER A 72 -9.07 -0.98 1.09
N LYS A 73 -9.10 -1.59 2.29
CA LYS A 73 -9.23 -3.06 2.51
C LYS A 73 -8.24 -3.88 1.68
N MET A 74 -7.02 -3.35 1.50
CA MET A 74 -5.97 -3.93 0.68
C MET A 74 -4.86 -4.50 1.57
N SER A 75 -4.38 -5.69 1.26
CA SER A 75 -3.21 -6.29 1.90
C SER A 75 -1.90 -5.72 1.35
N SER A 76 -0.81 -5.81 2.13
CA SER A 76 0.52 -5.39 1.67
C SER A 76 0.98 -6.17 0.43
N THR A 77 0.59 -7.45 0.33
CA THR A 77 0.88 -8.29 -0.84
C THR A 77 0.17 -7.78 -2.09
N GLU A 78 -1.12 -7.47 -2.01
CA GLU A 78 -1.87 -6.85 -3.11
C GLU A 78 -1.27 -5.50 -3.51
N ALA A 79 -0.85 -4.69 -2.54
CA ALA A 79 -0.22 -3.40 -2.81
C ALA A 79 1.08 -3.54 -3.61
N VAL A 80 1.92 -4.54 -3.31
CA VAL A 80 3.16 -4.81 -4.07
C VAL A 80 2.86 -5.23 -5.50
N TYR A 81 1.85 -6.08 -5.71
CA TYR A 81 1.41 -6.46 -7.06
C TYR A 81 0.94 -5.24 -7.86
N LEU A 82 0.07 -4.41 -7.26
CA LEU A 82 -0.46 -3.21 -7.90
C LEU A 82 0.63 -2.16 -8.16
N PHE A 83 1.61 -2.01 -7.27
CA PHE A 83 2.75 -1.13 -7.48
C PHE A 83 3.57 -1.53 -8.70
N THR A 84 3.78 -2.83 -8.92
CA THR A 84 4.47 -3.34 -10.11
C THR A 84 3.73 -2.97 -11.40
N ILE A 85 2.40 -3.11 -11.41
CA ILE A 85 1.56 -2.72 -12.55
C ILE A 85 1.62 -1.20 -12.76
N ALA A 86 1.45 -0.42 -11.70
CA ALA A 86 1.48 1.04 -11.76
C ALA A 86 2.81 1.57 -12.32
N ARG A 87 3.95 1.01 -11.90
CA ARG A 87 5.26 1.37 -12.46
C ARG A 87 5.37 1.13 -13.96
N ARG A 88 4.77 0.04 -14.47
CA ARG A 88 4.76 -0.26 -15.90
C ARG A 88 3.88 0.74 -16.66
N LEU A 89 2.71 1.06 -16.14
CA LEU A 89 1.83 2.08 -16.72
C LEU A 89 2.49 3.46 -16.75
N ILE A 90 3.09 3.90 -15.64
CA ILE A 90 3.84 5.17 -15.57
C ILE A 90 5.00 5.17 -16.57
N SER A 91 5.72 4.05 -16.72
CA SER A 91 6.80 3.96 -17.72
C SER A 91 6.33 4.08 -19.18
N LEU A 92 5.02 3.90 -19.43
CA LEU A 92 4.36 4.13 -20.72
C LEU A 92 3.75 5.54 -20.81
N GLY A 93 4.01 6.41 -19.83
CA GLY A 93 3.46 7.78 -19.75
C GLY A 93 2.03 7.85 -19.19
N VAL A 94 1.51 6.76 -18.64
CA VAL A 94 0.17 6.73 -18.04
C VAL A 94 0.27 7.10 -16.56
N GLU A 95 0.23 8.41 -16.30
CA GLU A 95 0.13 8.94 -14.94
C GLU A 95 -1.21 8.56 -14.28
N PRO A 96 -1.31 8.48 -12.94
CA PRO A 96 -2.54 8.10 -12.25
C PRO A 96 -3.76 8.96 -12.63
N SER A 97 -3.56 10.25 -12.88
CA SER A 97 -4.62 11.18 -13.31
C SER A 97 -5.14 10.92 -14.73
N LEU A 98 -4.35 10.23 -15.57
CA LEU A 98 -4.68 9.91 -16.95
C LEU A 98 -5.20 8.48 -17.11
N LEU A 99 -5.23 7.68 -16.04
CA LEU A 99 -5.58 6.26 -16.10
C LEU A 99 -6.97 6.02 -16.70
N GLU A 100 -7.99 6.79 -16.30
CA GLU A 100 -9.34 6.63 -16.85
C GLU A 100 -9.41 6.98 -18.33
N SER A 101 -8.72 8.05 -18.76
CA SER A 101 -8.62 8.41 -20.18
C SER A 101 -7.90 7.33 -20.99
N TRP A 102 -6.83 6.75 -20.44
CA TRP A 102 -6.12 5.64 -21.07
C TRP A 102 -6.98 4.39 -21.18
N VAL A 103 -7.72 4.03 -20.13
CA VAL A 103 -8.71 2.94 -20.17
C VAL A 103 -9.79 3.23 -21.20
N GLY A 104 -10.26 4.48 -21.32
CA GLY A 104 -11.20 4.92 -22.35
C GLY A 104 -10.67 4.70 -23.77
N MET A 105 -9.42 5.08 -24.03
CA MET A 105 -8.74 4.81 -25.31
C MET A 105 -8.61 3.31 -25.57
N CYS A 106 -8.21 2.50 -24.57
CA CYS A 106 -8.21 1.05 -24.74
C CYS A 106 -9.61 0.54 -25.11
N ARG A 107 -10.65 1.06 -24.46
CA ARG A 107 -12.05 0.73 -24.73
C ARG A 107 -12.57 1.22 -26.10
N SER A 108 -11.86 2.08 -26.82
CA SER A 108 -12.27 2.48 -28.18
C SER A 108 -11.79 1.49 -29.24
N VAL A 109 -10.97 0.49 -28.89
CA VAL A 109 -10.61 -0.60 -29.80
C VAL A 109 -11.89 -1.37 -30.17
N PRO A 110 -12.23 -1.49 -31.46
CA PRO A 110 -13.47 -2.14 -31.90
C PRO A 110 -13.54 -3.59 -31.42
N GLU A 111 -14.69 -3.96 -30.85
CA GLU A 111 -15.06 -5.35 -30.54
C GLU A 111 -16.01 -5.81 -31.66
N GLU A 112 -15.45 -6.09 -32.83
CA GLU A 112 -16.21 -6.66 -33.95
C GLU A 112 -16.25 -8.19 -33.77
N GLU A 113 -15.50 -8.92 -34.58
CA GLU A 113 -15.50 -10.39 -34.57
C GLU A 113 -14.75 -10.99 -33.36
N PHE A 114 -13.86 -10.22 -32.72
CA PHE A 114 -13.03 -10.68 -31.61
C PHE A 114 -13.15 -9.78 -30.38
N PRO A 115 -13.17 -10.36 -29.16
CA PRO A 115 -13.05 -9.59 -27.93
C PRO A 115 -11.76 -8.77 -27.89
N ARG A 116 -11.85 -7.54 -27.38
CA ARG A 116 -10.70 -6.62 -27.25
C ARG A 116 -9.51 -7.23 -26.51
N SER A 117 -9.77 -8.07 -25.50
CA SER A 117 -8.73 -8.80 -24.79
C SER A 117 -7.93 -9.72 -25.71
N GLN A 118 -8.58 -10.37 -26.68
CA GLN A 118 -7.92 -11.23 -27.66
C GLN A 118 -7.11 -10.41 -28.65
N ILE A 119 -7.62 -9.25 -29.09
CA ILE A 119 -6.88 -8.32 -29.98
C ILE A 119 -5.60 -7.84 -29.29
N ILE A 120 -5.69 -7.38 -28.03
CA ILE A 120 -4.54 -6.92 -27.25
C ILE A 120 -3.54 -8.06 -27.02
N GLN A 121 -4.00 -9.27 -26.72
CA GLN A 121 -3.13 -10.44 -26.57
C GLN A 121 -2.45 -10.83 -27.88
N ALA A 122 -3.16 -10.79 -29.01
CA ALA A 122 -2.62 -11.08 -30.33
C ALA A 122 -1.53 -10.08 -30.72
N ALA A 123 -1.78 -8.77 -30.53
CA ALA A 123 -0.77 -7.73 -30.74
C ALA A 123 0.48 -7.94 -29.87
N THR A 124 0.28 -8.29 -28.58
CA THR A 124 1.39 -8.58 -27.65
C THR A 124 2.21 -9.79 -28.11
N ARG A 125 1.54 -10.85 -28.60
CA ARG A 125 2.20 -12.04 -29.16
C ARG A 125 2.95 -11.72 -30.44
N LEU A 126 2.36 -10.91 -31.34
CA LEU A 126 3.00 -10.49 -32.59
C LEU A 126 4.29 -9.73 -32.31
N THR A 127 4.27 -8.73 -31.41
CA THR A 127 5.49 -8.00 -31.02
C THR A 127 6.54 -8.90 -30.39
N LYS A 128 6.14 -9.94 -29.67
CA LYS A 128 7.06 -10.94 -29.12
C LYS A 128 7.71 -11.77 -30.24
N ILE A 129 6.93 -12.26 -31.20
CA ILE A 129 7.40 -13.02 -32.36
C ILE A 129 8.34 -12.18 -33.25
N GLU A 130 7.98 -10.92 -33.50
CA GLU A 130 8.82 -9.97 -34.26
C GLU A 130 10.17 -9.70 -33.57
N ARG A 131 10.18 -9.64 -32.23
CA ARG A 131 11.43 -9.51 -31.45
C ARG A 131 12.24 -10.79 -31.37
N GLU A 132 11.58 -11.94 -31.38
CA GLU A 132 12.22 -13.26 -31.35
C GLU A 132 12.74 -13.68 -32.73
N GLY A 133 12.47 -12.90 -33.78
CA GLY A 133 13.11 -13.04 -35.08
C GLY A 133 12.71 -14.33 -35.78
N THR A 134 11.44 -14.50 -36.11
CA THR A 134 11.08 -15.36 -37.25
C THR A 134 11.09 -14.51 -38.50
N SER A 135 12.26 -14.46 -39.15
CA SER A 135 12.33 -14.20 -40.59
C SER A 135 11.41 -15.21 -41.27
N TYR A 136 10.40 -14.74 -41.99
CA TYR A 136 9.69 -15.58 -42.95
C TYR A 136 10.58 -15.67 -44.20
N ASP A 137 11.50 -16.63 -44.18
CA ASP A 137 12.03 -17.24 -45.41
C ASP A 137 11.19 -18.49 -45.74
#